data_AF-A0AAV5BK63-F1
#
_entry.id   AF-A0AAV5BK63-F1
#
_cell.length_a   1.000
_cell.length_b   1.000
_cell.length_c   1.000
_cell.angle_alpha   90.00
_cell.angle_beta   90.00
_cell.angle_gamma   90.00
#
_symmetry.space_group_name_H-M   'P 1'
#
loop_
_entity.id
_entity.type
_entity.pdbx_description
1 polymer ?
#
loop_
_entity_poly.entity_id
_entity_poly.type
_entity_poly.pdbx_seq_one_letter_code
_entity_poly.pdbx_strand_id
1 'polypeptide(L)'
;MRDFFAAWLGTLRSPLLPLLRRALSTSSSGSWDDPLSSAATAVEAHFQAHWSALDAAARQDPAQVIAAGDWRSPLELPFLWLGDVHPSLLTSLFRTLSPSPRLLAAVDRVDRRIRANVPAVADRLRRAQDAFVSAEVAGGADVEAFLEELKSVALVANRLRRDVLSELVAAAGGYQAALFLEALSRFVLSMHDPEVLRRFDQCRAPPAS
;
A
#
# COMPACT_ATOMS: atom_id res chain seq x y z
N MET A 1 7.15 14.18 1.18
CA MET A 1 6.15 13.10 1.17
C MET A 1 4.74 13.53 1.55
N ARG A 2 4.57 14.34 2.61
CA ARG A 2 3.26 14.84 3.07
C ARG A 2 2.38 15.43 1.96
N ASP A 3 2.88 16.43 1.23
CA ASP A 3 2.09 17.14 0.22
C ASP A 3 1.71 16.23 -0.96
N PHE A 4 2.65 15.38 -1.39
CA PHE A 4 2.37 14.37 -2.40
C PHE A 4 1.25 13.43 -1.95
N PHE A 5 1.32 12.91 -0.72
CA PHE A 5 0.32 11.97 -0.23
C PHE A 5 -1.06 12.62 -0.07
N ALA A 6 -1.11 13.87 0.39
CA ALA A 6 -2.35 14.64 0.46
C ALA A 6 -2.96 14.86 -0.94
N ALA A 7 -2.15 15.23 -1.94
CA ALA A 7 -2.60 15.37 -3.32
C ALA A 7 -3.04 14.03 -3.94
N TRP A 8 -2.33 12.95 -3.61
CA TRP A 8 -2.65 11.59 -4.04
C TRP A 8 -3.99 11.12 -3.47
N LEU A 9 -4.24 11.32 -2.16
CA LEU A 9 -5.53 11.06 -1.52
C LEU A 9 -6.64 11.93 -2.11
N GLY A 10 -6.35 13.20 -2.39
CA GLY A 10 -7.26 14.14 -3.04
C GLY A 10 -7.71 13.62 -4.39
N THR A 11 -6.78 13.21 -5.24
CA THR A 11 -7.03 12.67 -6.59
C THR A 11 -7.80 11.35 -6.54
N LEU A 12 -7.48 10.48 -5.57
CA LEU A 12 -8.19 9.22 -5.35
C LEU A 12 -9.66 9.48 -4.96
N ARG A 13 -9.88 10.43 -4.05
CA ARG A 13 -11.22 10.85 -3.59
C ARG A 13 -12.00 11.55 -4.71
N SER A 14 -11.35 12.40 -5.48
CA SER A 14 -11.92 13.16 -6.59
C SER A 14 -10.82 13.50 -7.59
N PRO A 15 -10.87 13.00 -8.85
CA PRO A 15 -12.04 12.45 -9.52
C PRO A 15 -12.14 10.91 -9.56
N LEU A 16 -11.09 10.17 -9.16
CA LEU A 16 -10.95 8.76 -9.58
C LEU A 16 -12.03 7.82 -9.04
N LEU A 17 -12.29 7.84 -7.73
CA LEU A 17 -13.30 6.96 -7.12
C LEU A 17 -14.74 7.26 -7.64
N PRO A 18 -15.19 8.52 -7.76
CA PRO A 18 -16.45 8.85 -8.43
C PRO A 18 -16.56 8.33 -9.86
N LEU A 19 -15.48 8.45 -10.65
CA LEU A 19 -15.44 7.95 -12.03
C LEU A 19 -15.62 6.43 -12.08
N LEU A 20 -14.87 5.70 -11.23
CA LEU A 20 -14.95 4.25 -11.14
C LEU A 20 -16.35 3.77 -10.73
N ARG A 21 -16.97 4.41 -9.72
CA ARG A 21 -18.33 4.08 -9.28
C ARG A 21 -19.37 4.31 -10.36
N ARG A 22 -19.25 5.42 -11.11
CA ARG A 22 -20.15 5.71 -12.22
C ARG A 22 -20.02 4.62 -13.29
N ALA A 23 -18.80 4.24 -13.66
CA ALA A 23 -18.57 3.17 -14.62
C ALA A 23 -19.13 1.82 -14.14
N LEU A 24 -18.92 1.46 -12.87
CA LEU A 24 -19.50 0.27 -12.23
C LEU A 24 -21.03 0.27 -12.28
N SER A 25 -21.67 1.43 -12.09
CA SER A 25 -23.12 1.56 -12.10
C SER A 25 -23.72 1.49 -13.51
N THR A 26 -22.97 1.90 -14.54
CA THR A 26 -23.43 1.89 -15.94
C THR A 26 -23.17 0.56 -16.64
N SER A 27 -22.20 -0.23 -16.18
CA SER A 27 -21.88 -1.52 -16.77
C SER A 27 -22.85 -2.60 -16.29
N SER A 28 -23.56 -3.23 -17.21
CA SER A 28 -24.30 -4.47 -16.93
C SER A 28 -23.32 -5.61 -16.65
N SER A 29 -23.65 -6.50 -15.70
CA SER A 29 -22.83 -7.66 -15.33
C SER A 29 -22.64 -8.62 -16.52
N GLY A 30 -21.64 -8.38 -17.36
CA GLY A 30 -21.35 -9.23 -18.52
C GLY A 30 -20.63 -8.54 -19.68
N SER A 31 -20.77 -7.22 -19.85
CA SER A 31 -20.05 -6.46 -20.88
C SER A 31 -18.90 -5.68 -20.26
N TRP A 32 -17.66 -6.03 -20.60
CA TRP A 32 -16.50 -5.22 -20.23
C TRP A 32 -16.40 -4.05 -21.19
N ASP A 33 -17.18 -3.01 -20.92
CA ASP A 33 -17.22 -1.82 -21.77
C ASP A 33 -15.95 -0.98 -21.55
N ASP A 34 -15.46 -0.34 -22.61
CA ASP A 34 -14.28 0.54 -22.60
C ASP A 34 -14.22 1.54 -21.41
N PRO A 35 -15.33 2.16 -20.95
CA PRO A 35 -15.31 3.10 -19.84
C PRO A 35 -14.94 2.47 -18.49
N LEU A 36 -15.36 1.23 -18.21
CA LEU A 36 -15.06 0.55 -16.95
C LEU A 36 -13.61 0.09 -16.90
N SER A 37 -13.12 -0.46 -18.01
CA SER A 37 -11.70 -0.77 -18.21
C SER A 37 -10.83 0.46 -17.95
N SER A 38 -11.14 1.58 -18.63
CA SER A 38 -10.36 2.82 -18.49
C SER A 38 -10.36 3.36 -17.06
N ALA A 39 -11.51 3.36 -16.38
CA ALA A 39 -11.59 3.82 -14.99
C ALA A 39 -10.81 2.91 -14.03
N ALA A 40 -10.90 1.59 -14.20
CA ALA A 40 -10.13 0.63 -13.40
C ALA A 40 -8.62 0.79 -13.64
N THR A 41 -8.18 0.90 -14.90
CA THR A 41 -6.77 1.15 -15.24
C THR A 41 -6.26 2.46 -14.65
N ALA A 42 -7.07 3.52 -14.66
CA ALA A 42 -6.69 4.80 -14.06
C ALA A 42 -6.48 4.68 -12.54
N VAL A 43 -7.34 3.93 -11.83
CA VAL A 43 -7.19 3.69 -10.39
C VAL A 43 -5.98 2.80 -10.09
N GLU A 44 -5.78 1.71 -10.84
CA GLU A 44 -4.59 0.87 -10.68
C GLU A 44 -3.32 1.70 -10.88
N ALA A 45 -3.23 2.46 -11.98
CA ALA A 45 -2.10 3.33 -12.28
C ALA A 45 -1.86 4.36 -11.17
N HIS A 46 -2.91 4.87 -10.53
CA HIS A 46 -2.80 5.80 -9.40
C HIS A 46 -2.15 5.15 -8.18
N PHE A 47 -2.49 3.90 -7.85
CA PHE A 47 -1.80 3.14 -6.79
C PHE A 47 -0.35 2.81 -7.18
N GLN A 48 -0.10 2.44 -8.43
CA GLN A 48 1.26 2.19 -8.94
C GLN A 48 2.14 3.46 -8.85
N ALA A 49 1.58 4.63 -9.14
CA ALA A 49 2.25 5.92 -9.05
C ALA A 49 2.65 6.26 -7.61
N HIS A 50 1.84 5.89 -6.62
CA HIS A 50 2.16 6.07 -5.20
C HIS A 50 3.44 5.33 -4.79
N TRP A 51 3.53 4.02 -5.07
CA TRP A 51 4.76 3.28 -4.74
C TRP A 51 5.96 3.67 -5.62
N SER A 52 5.72 4.21 -6.81
CA SER A 52 6.78 4.81 -7.64
C SER A 52 7.31 6.11 -7.03
N ALA A 53 6.45 6.94 -6.44
CA ALA A 53 6.85 8.13 -5.70
C ALA A 53 7.61 7.77 -4.42
N LEU A 54 7.20 6.71 -3.71
CA LEU A 54 7.97 6.18 -2.57
C LEU A 54 9.35 5.67 -2.99
N ASP A 55 9.48 5.05 -4.16
CA ASP A 55 10.78 4.67 -4.69
C ASP A 55 11.65 5.89 -5.01
N ALA A 56 11.06 6.97 -5.53
CA ALA A 56 11.78 8.22 -5.78
C ALA A 56 12.24 8.87 -4.47
N ALA A 57 11.36 8.92 -3.46
CA ALA A 57 11.68 9.42 -2.13
C ALA A 57 12.77 8.58 -1.45
N ALA A 58 12.69 7.24 -1.52
CA ALA A 58 13.68 6.35 -0.91
C ALA A 58 15.08 6.49 -1.52
N ARG A 59 15.18 6.91 -2.79
CA ARG A 59 16.47 7.22 -3.43
C ARG A 59 17.10 8.51 -2.92
N GLN A 60 16.31 9.41 -2.34
CA GLN A 60 16.78 10.67 -1.77
C GLN A 60 17.02 10.53 -0.27
N ASP A 61 16.04 10.00 0.45
CA ASP A 61 16.07 9.76 1.89
C ASP A 61 15.24 8.50 2.21
N PRO A 62 15.89 7.33 2.38
CA PRO A 62 15.21 6.08 2.65
C PRO A 62 14.60 6.01 4.06
N ALA A 63 15.10 6.79 5.02
CA ALA A 63 14.56 6.82 6.37
C ALA A 63 13.12 7.37 6.38
N GLN A 64 12.83 8.37 5.54
CA GLN A 64 11.49 8.96 5.39
C GLN A 64 10.43 8.00 4.83
N VAL A 65 10.85 6.92 4.17
CA VAL A 65 9.95 5.93 3.57
C VAL A 65 9.78 4.70 4.47
N ILE A 66 10.83 4.32 5.20
CA ILE A 66 10.78 3.16 6.11
C ILE A 66 10.07 3.51 7.42
N ALA A 67 10.31 4.71 7.95
CA ALA A 67 9.56 5.20 9.11
C ALA A 67 8.16 5.65 8.65
N ALA A 68 7.12 5.25 9.39
CA ALA A 68 5.79 5.83 9.20
C ALA A 68 5.88 7.32 9.55
N GLY A 69 5.90 8.18 8.52
CA GLY A 69 5.96 9.62 8.74
C GLY A 69 4.66 10.17 9.30
N ASP A 70 4.74 11.40 9.80
CA ASP A 70 3.65 12.23 10.33
C ASP A 70 2.52 12.58 9.33
N TRP A 71 2.64 12.09 8.11
CA TRP A 71 1.67 12.21 7.02
C TRP A 71 0.74 10.99 6.93
N ARG A 72 0.98 9.95 7.74
CA ARG A 72 0.09 8.80 7.92
C ARG A 72 -0.96 9.06 9.00
N SER A 73 -2.13 8.49 8.78
CA SER A 73 -3.17 8.41 9.79
C SER A 73 -2.79 7.39 10.88
N PRO A 74 -3.07 7.65 12.17
CA PRO A 74 -2.92 6.66 13.23
C PRO A 74 -3.70 5.36 12.98
N LEU A 75 -4.79 5.43 12.21
CA LEU A 75 -5.61 4.27 11.83
C LEU A 75 -4.90 3.37 10.81
N GLU A 76 -3.92 3.89 10.07
CA GLU A 76 -3.14 3.08 9.13
C GLU A 76 -2.15 2.15 9.85
N LEU A 77 -1.68 2.54 11.05
CA LEU A 77 -0.56 1.87 11.75
C LEU A 77 -0.67 0.34 11.84
N PRO A 78 -1.83 -0.28 12.16
CA PRO A 78 -1.95 -1.73 12.23
C PRO A 78 -1.79 -2.44 10.88
N PHE A 79 -1.92 -1.69 9.79
CA PHE A 79 -1.87 -2.19 8.42
C PHE A 79 -0.57 -1.85 7.71
N LEU A 80 0.37 -1.16 8.37
CA LEU A 80 1.66 -0.78 7.79
C LEU A 80 2.72 -1.86 7.98
N TRP A 81 3.60 -1.95 7.00
CA TRP A 81 4.85 -2.71 6.99
C TRP A 81 5.85 -1.86 6.22
N LEU A 82 7.01 -1.51 6.79
CA LEU A 82 8.01 -0.66 6.10
C LEU A 82 7.41 0.64 5.54
N GLY A 83 6.71 1.39 6.41
CA GLY A 83 6.15 2.73 6.15
C GLY A 83 4.94 2.82 5.20
N ASP A 84 4.46 1.69 4.66
CA ASP A 84 3.31 1.64 3.75
C ASP A 84 2.51 0.34 3.94
N VAL A 85 1.40 0.17 3.22
CA VAL A 85 0.45 -0.93 3.39
C VAL A 85 1.11 -2.31 3.30
N HIS A 86 0.74 -3.20 4.22
CA HIS A 86 1.17 -4.59 4.18
C HIS A 86 0.55 -5.30 2.95
N PRO A 87 1.32 -6.02 2.12
CA PRO A 87 0.79 -6.66 0.91
C PRO A 87 -0.39 -7.61 1.13
N SER A 88 -0.42 -8.34 2.26
CA SER A 88 -1.56 -9.20 2.64
C SER A 88 -2.89 -8.46 2.78
N LEU A 89 -2.88 -7.14 2.99
CA LEU A 89 -4.12 -6.37 3.02
C LEU A 89 -4.84 -6.44 1.67
N LEU A 90 -4.08 -6.44 0.57
CA LEU A 90 -4.63 -6.55 -0.78
C LEU A 90 -5.30 -7.92 -0.97
N THR A 91 -4.67 -9.01 -0.53
CA THR A 91 -5.25 -10.36 -0.65
C THR A 91 -6.43 -10.58 0.29
N SER A 92 -6.39 -10.01 1.50
CA SER A 92 -7.50 -10.02 2.45
C SER A 92 -8.72 -9.28 1.92
N LEU A 93 -8.54 -8.04 1.41
CA LEU A 93 -9.63 -7.29 0.78
C LEU A 93 -10.22 -8.06 -0.40
N PHE A 94 -9.39 -8.62 -1.26
CA PHE A 94 -9.84 -9.38 -2.42
C PHE A 94 -10.75 -10.57 -2.05
N ARG A 95 -10.43 -11.29 -0.97
CA ARG A 95 -11.24 -12.44 -0.50
C ARG A 95 -12.64 -12.05 -0.06
N THR A 96 -12.85 -10.79 0.38
CA THR A 96 -14.18 -10.31 0.79
C THR A 96 -15.15 -10.17 -0.38
N LEU A 97 -14.67 -10.22 -1.63
CA LEU A 97 -15.46 -10.03 -2.84
C LEU A 97 -16.02 -11.34 -3.43
N SER A 98 -15.97 -12.44 -2.68
CA SER A 98 -16.41 -13.78 -3.11
C SER A 98 -15.80 -14.21 -4.46
N PRO A 99 -14.45 -14.28 -4.56
CA PRO A 99 -13.76 -14.49 -5.83
C PRO A 99 -13.98 -15.90 -6.41
N SER A 100 -13.90 -16.02 -7.74
CA SER A 100 -14.01 -17.31 -8.43
C SER A 100 -12.84 -18.25 -8.10
N PRO A 101 -12.95 -19.59 -8.32
CA PRO A 101 -11.87 -20.53 -8.03
C PRO A 101 -10.55 -20.21 -8.73
N ARG A 102 -10.60 -19.72 -9.97
CA ARG A 102 -9.41 -19.27 -10.72
C ARG A 102 -8.72 -18.09 -10.03
N LEU A 103 -9.51 -17.17 -9.49
CA LEU A 103 -9.02 -16.00 -8.76
C LEU A 103 -8.45 -16.40 -7.41
N LEU A 104 -9.08 -17.32 -6.68
CA LEU A 104 -8.54 -17.89 -5.45
C LEU A 104 -7.16 -18.51 -5.67
N ALA A 105 -6.96 -19.25 -6.77
CA ALA A 105 -5.65 -19.79 -7.10
C ALA A 105 -4.58 -18.70 -7.35
N ALA A 106 -4.96 -17.54 -7.88
CA ALA A 106 -4.06 -16.38 -8.01
C ALA A 106 -3.74 -15.78 -6.64
N VAL A 107 -4.74 -15.58 -5.80
CA VAL A 107 -4.57 -15.11 -4.42
C VAL A 107 -3.64 -16.05 -3.64
N ASP A 108 -3.76 -17.37 -3.79
CA ASP A 108 -2.91 -18.34 -3.09
C ASP A 108 -1.44 -18.34 -3.57
N ARG A 109 -1.20 -18.04 -4.85
CA ARG A 109 0.17 -17.83 -5.38
C ARG A 109 0.78 -16.57 -4.79
N VAL A 110 0.02 -15.48 -4.83
CA VAL A 110 0.40 -14.18 -4.27
C VAL A 110 0.71 -14.32 -2.77
N ASP A 111 -0.15 -14.99 -2.01
CA ASP A 111 0.03 -15.20 -0.58
C ASP A 111 1.29 -16.02 -0.24
N ARG A 112 1.60 -17.06 -1.03
CA ARG A 112 2.86 -17.79 -0.87
C ARG A 112 4.06 -16.89 -1.11
N ARG A 113 4.01 -16.04 -2.13
CA ARG A 113 5.07 -15.05 -2.39
C ARG A 113 5.20 -14.06 -1.23
N ILE A 114 4.09 -13.54 -0.71
CA ILE A 114 4.09 -12.63 0.44
C ILE A 114 4.69 -13.32 1.67
N ARG A 115 4.26 -14.54 1.99
CA ARG A 115 4.80 -15.32 3.13
C ARG A 115 6.30 -15.57 3.05
N ALA A 116 6.85 -15.70 1.85
CA ALA A 116 8.30 -15.85 1.67
C ALA A 116 9.05 -14.50 1.74
N ASN A 117 8.53 -13.46 1.09
CA ASN A 117 9.26 -12.21 0.89
C ASN A 117 9.15 -11.24 2.08
N VAL A 118 7.99 -11.15 2.72
CA VAL A 118 7.78 -10.19 3.83
C VAL A 118 8.75 -10.46 4.99
N PRO A 119 8.87 -11.70 5.51
CA PRO A 119 9.84 -11.99 6.57
C PRO A 119 11.28 -11.76 6.10
N ALA A 120 11.63 -12.20 4.90
CA ALA A 120 13.00 -12.06 4.37
C ALA A 120 13.45 -10.60 4.27
N VAL A 121 12.57 -9.69 3.81
CA VAL A 121 12.85 -8.26 3.71
C VAL A 121 12.88 -7.60 5.10
N ALA A 122 11.98 -8.01 6.01
CA ALA A 122 11.98 -7.51 7.39
C ALA A 122 13.25 -7.96 8.16
N ASP A 123 13.68 -9.21 7.98
CA ASP A 123 14.93 -9.74 8.53
C ASP A 123 16.14 -8.98 7.99
N ARG A 124 16.12 -8.63 6.70
CA ARG A 124 17.18 -7.85 6.06
C ARG A 124 17.29 -6.46 6.69
N LEU A 125 16.18 -5.76 6.86
CA LEU A 125 16.16 -4.47 7.56
C LEU A 125 16.68 -4.60 9.00
N ARG A 126 16.18 -5.59 9.75
CA ARG A 126 16.59 -5.78 11.15
C ARG A 126 18.10 -6.00 11.26
N ARG A 127 18.67 -6.89 10.44
CA ARG A 127 20.12 -7.13 10.43
C ARG A 127 20.91 -5.86 10.09
N ALA A 128 20.44 -5.06 9.15
CA ALA A 128 21.08 -3.79 8.81
C ALA A 128 21.05 -2.81 10.01
N GLN A 129 19.93 -2.72 10.70
CA GLN A 129 19.78 -1.89 11.90
C GLN A 129 20.67 -2.39 13.05
N ASP A 130 20.66 -3.70 13.34
CA ASP A 130 21.48 -4.30 14.40
C ASP A 130 22.98 -4.08 14.14
N ALA A 131 23.42 -4.26 12.88
CA ALA A 131 24.80 -4.03 12.47
C ALA A 131 25.19 -2.55 12.60
N PHE A 132 24.32 -1.64 12.15
CA PHE A 132 24.55 -0.19 12.26
C PHE A 132 24.65 0.24 13.73
N VAL A 133 23.70 -0.16 14.58
CA VAL A 133 23.71 0.17 16.01
C VAL A 133 24.97 -0.35 16.70
N SER A 134 25.39 -1.58 16.37
CA SER A 134 26.63 -2.16 16.92
C SER A 134 27.88 -1.38 16.50
N ALA A 135 27.94 -0.96 15.23
CA ALA A 135 29.05 -0.17 14.71
C ALA A 135 29.07 1.26 15.28
N GLU A 136 27.90 1.87 15.48
CA GLU A 136 27.75 3.20 16.09
C GLU A 136 28.30 3.21 17.52
N VAL A 137 27.96 2.20 18.33
CA VAL A 137 28.50 2.03 19.69
C VAL A 137 30.02 1.89 19.69
N ALA A 138 30.59 1.24 18.66
CA ALA A 138 32.03 1.09 18.49
C ALA A 138 32.72 2.31 17.85
N GLY A 139 31.97 3.35 17.45
CA GLY A 139 32.49 4.54 16.78
C GLY A 139 32.92 4.31 15.32
N GLY A 140 32.44 3.24 14.68
CA GLY A 140 32.79 2.83 13.32
C GLY A 140 31.61 2.73 12.36
N ALA A 141 30.50 3.41 12.65
CA ALA A 141 29.32 3.36 11.79
C ALA A 141 29.56 3.99 10.42
N ASP A 142 29.17 3.27 9.38
CA ASP A 142 29.07 3.77 8.02
C ASP A 142 27.61 4.11 7.73
N VAL A 143 27.28 5.39 7.87
CA VAL A 143 25.94 5.91 7.62
C VAL A 143 25.55 5.77 6.15
N GLU A 144 26.48 5.96 5.22
CA GLU A 144 26.20 5.88 3.79
C GLU A 144 25.84 4.45 3.39
N ALA A 145 26.63 3.46 3.81
CA ALA A 145 26.34 2.06 3.57
C ALA A 145 25.00 1.62 4.18
N PHE A 146 24.68 2.12 5.38
CA PHE A 146 23.39 1.84 6.02
C PHE A 146 22.21 2.43 5.25
N LEU A 147 22.30 3.70 4.82
CA LEU A 147 21.26 4.34 4.01
C LEU A 147 21.08 3.63 2.65
N GLU A 148 22.16 3.17 2.01
CA GLU A 148 22.08 2.38 0.79
C GLU A 148 21.30 1.07 0.97
N GLU A 149 21.51 0.40 2.11
CA GLU A 149 20.78 -0.81 2.46
C GLU A 149 19.29 -0.52 2.74
N LEU A 150 18.99 0.55 3.48
CA LEU A 150 17.61 1.01 3.71
C LEU A 150 16.90 1.31 2.38
N LYS A 151 17.56 2.03 1.46
CA LYS A 151 17.05 2.30 0.12
C LYS A 151 16.73 1.00 -0.61
N SER A 152 17.66 0.05 -0.61
CA SER A 152 17.46 -1.26 -1.24
C SER A 152 16.24 -2.00 -0.68
N VAL A 153 16.08 -2.03 0.65
CA VAL A 153 14.93 -2.62 1.34
C VAL A 153 13.62 -1.95 0.93
N ALA A 154 13.57 -0.61 0.93
CA ALA A 154 12.39 0.15 0.58
C ALA A 154 11.94 -0.12 -0.87
N LEU A 155 12.89 -0.13 -1.82
CA LEU A 155 12.62 -0.42 -3.23
C LEU A 155 12.08 -1.85 -3.44
N VAL A 156 12.60 -2.84 -2.71
CA VAL A 156 12.10 -4.22 -2.76
C VAL A 156 10.68 -4.32 -2.20
N ALA A 157 10.41 -3.64 -1.08
CA ALA A 157 9.08 -3.63 -0.46
C ALA A 157 8.02 -3.00 -1.39
N ASN A 158 8.34 -1.86 -2.00
CA ASN A 158 7.45 -1.18 -2.94
C ASN A 158 7.22 -2.01 -4.20
N ARG A 159 8.26 -2.65 -4.74
CA ARG A 159 8.11 -3.60 -5.85
C ARG A 159 7.15 -4.74 -5.50
N LEU A 160 7.29 -5.34 -4.32
CA LEU A 160 6.39 -6.41 -3.87
C LEU A 160 4.93 -5.94 -3.85
N ARG A 161 4.63 -4.75 -3.34
CA ARG A 161 3.27 -4.20 -3.32
C ARG A 161 2.70 -4.00 -4.72
N ARG A 162 3.51 -3.43 -5.63
CA ARG A 162 3.14 -3.24 -7.05
C ARG A 162 2.83 -4.56 -7.74
N ASP A 163 3.70 -5.55 -7.58
CA ASP A 163 3.55 -6.87 -8.21
C ASP A 163 2.32 -7.60 -7.67
N VAL A 164 2.05 -7.50 -6.37
CA VAL A 164 0.84 -8.03 -5.74
C VAL A 164 -0.41 -7.37 -6.31
N LEU A 165 -0.45 -6.03 -6.37
CA LEU A 165 -1.61 -5.32 -6.90
C LEU A 165 -1.89 -5.72 -8.35
N SER A 166 -0.88 -5.62 -9.23
CA SER A 166 -1.06 -5.91 -10.65
C SER A 166 -1.39 -7.38 -10.92
N GLU A 167 -0.82 -8.33 -10.19
CA GLU A 167 -1.21 -9.74 -10.35
C GLU A 167 -2.67 -9.98 -9.95
N LEU A 168 -3.13 -9.38 -8.85
CA LEU A 168 -4.53 -9.51 -8.41
C LEU A 168 -5.49 -8.86 -9.40
N VAL A 169 -5.19 -7.64 -9.86
CA VAL A 169 -6.03 -6.90 -10.83
C VAL A 169 -6.07 -7.64 -12.17
N ALA A 170 -4.94 -8.11 -12.68
CA ALA A 170 -4.87 -8.87 -13.92
C ALA A 170 -5.57 -10.22 -13.82
N ALA A 171 -5.45 -10.92 -12.68
CA ALA A 171 -6.15 -12.16 -12.45
C ALA A 171 -7.67 -11.93 -12.40
N ALA A 172 -8.12 -10.93 -11.64
CA ALA A 172 -9.52 -10.52 -11.51
C ALA A 172 -10.16 -10.22 -12.86
N GLY A 173 -9.50 -9.32 -13.60
CA GLY A 173 -10.00 -8.75 -14.84
C GLY A 173 -11.40 -8.15 -14.70
N GLY A 174 -11.92 -7.64 -15.80
CA GLY A 174 -13.36 -7.48 -15.87
C GLY A 174 -13.93 -6.46 -14.88
N TYR A 175 -15.15 -6.77 -14.46
CA TYR A 175 -15.89 -6.10 -13.39
C TYR A 175 -15.30 -6.37 -12.00
N GLN A 176 -14.70 -7.55 -11.77
CA GLN A 176 -14.13 -7.94 -10.48
C GLN A 176 -12.91 -7.09 -10.10
N ALA A 177 -12.04 -6.78 -11.08
CA ALA A 177 -10.94 -5.84 -10.89
C ALA A 177 -11.44 -4.46 -10.44
N ALA A 178 -12.50 -3.95 -11.08
CA ALA A 178 -13.08 -2.67 -10.74
C ALA A 178 -13.69 -2.65 -9.32
N LEU A 179 -14.42 -3.68 -8.92
CA LEU A 179 -14.93 -3.82 -7.54
C LEU A 179 -13.81 -3.85 -6.51
N PHE A 180 -12.73 -4.59 -6.79
CA PHE A 180 -11.58 -4.65 -5.92
C PHE A 180 -10.88 -3.30 -5.76
N LEU A 181 -10.64 -2.59 -6.86
CA LEU A 181 -10.05 -1.27 -6.83
C LEU A 181 -10.96 -0.24 -6.15
N GLU A 182 -12.28 -0.36 -6.28
CA GLU A 182 -13.22 0.47 -5.52
C GLU A 182 -13.11 0.19 -4.02
N ALA A 183 -13.14 -1.08 -3.62
CA ALA A 183 -13.04 -1.48 -2.22
C ALA A 183 -11.72 -1.02 -1.58
N LEU A 184 -10.60 -1.19 -2.29
CA LEU A 184 -9.28 -0.71 -1.86
C LEU A 184 -9.27 0.82 -1.72
N SER A 185 -9.81 1.55 -2.70
CA SER A 185 -9.89 3.01 -2.66
C SER A 185 -10.69 3.50 -1.45
N ARG A 186 -11.86 2.86 -1.20
CA ARG A 186 -12.70 3.18 -0.04
C ARG A 186 -11.99 2.89 1.27
N PHE A 187 -11.32 1.75 1.37
CA PHE A 187 -10.57 1.36 2.56
C PHE A 187 -9.53 2.42 2.91
N VAL A 188 -8.68 2.79 1.94
CA VAL A 188 -7.65 3.82 2.13
C VAL A 188 -8.26 5.16 2.52
N LEU A 189 -9.27 5.64 1.81
CA LEU A 189 -9.90 6.92 2.13
C LEU A 189 -10.58 6.94 3.50
N SER A 190 -11.13 5.80 3.96
CA SER A 190 -11.80 5.70 5.26
C SER A 190 -10.84 5.88 6.45
N MET A 191 -9.58 5.50 6.29
CA MET A 191 -8.54 5.73 7.31
C MET A 191 -8.17 7.21 7.46
N HIS A 192 -8.57 8.05 6.50
CA HIS A 192 -8.39 9.50 6.51
C HIS A 192 -9.71 10.26 6.61
N ASP A 193 -10.78 9.60 7.08
CA ASP A 193 -12.04 10.29 7.32
C ASP A 193 -11.96 11.14 8.61
N PRO A 194 -12.23 12.45 8.55
CA PRO A 194 -12.09 13.33 9.72
C PRO A 194 -12.98 12.92 10.90
N GLU A 195 -14.17 12.40 10.64
CA GLU A 195 -15.09 11.99 11.71
C GLU A 195 -14.63 10.68 12.36
N VAL A 196 -14.11 9.74 11.57
CA VAL A 196 -13.50 8.50 12.10
C VAL A 196 -12.28 8.82 12.96
N LEU A 197 -11.40 9.72 12.49
CA LEU A 197 -10.23 10.17 13.24
C LEU A 197 -10.61 10.86 14.55
N ARG A 198 -11.58 11.78 14.49
CA ARG A 198 -12.08 12.49 15.68
C ARG A 198 -12.61 11.52 16.75
N ARG A 199 -13.31 10.46 16.34
CA ARG A 199 -13.80 9.40 17.26
C ARG A 199 -12.67 8.54 17.79
N PHE A 200 -11.69 8.20 16.97
CA PHE A 200 -10.52 7.44 17.39
C PHE A 200 -9.73 8.18 18.49
N ASP A 201 -9.54 9.50 18.32
CA ASP A 201 -8.85 10.32 19.31
C ASP A 201 -9.61 10.40 20.65
N GLN A 202 -10.94 10.34 20.62
CA GLN A 202 -11.77 10.30 21.84
C GLN A 202 -11.68 8.98 22.61
N CYS A 203 -11.37 7.88 21.92
CA CYS A 203 -11.19 6.58 22.54
C CYS A 203 -9.79 6.40 23.14
N ARG A 204 -8.85 7.30 22.83
CA ARG A 204 -7.47 7.21 23.32
C ARG A 204 -7.45 7.59 24.80
N ALA A 205 -7.02 6.66 25.66
CA ALA A 205 -6.84 6.95 27.07
C ALA A 205 -5.88 8.15 27.24
N PRO A 206 -6.17 9.09 28.16
CA PRO A 206 -5.24 10.17 28.45
C PRO A 206 -3.91 9.58 28.93
N PRO A 207 -2.76 10.23 28.63
CA PRO A 207 -1.47 9.77 29.13
C PRO A 207 -1.51 9.71 30.65
N ALA A 208 -1.04 8.60 31.23
CA ALA A 208 -0.88 8.47 32.68
C ALA A 208 0.06 9.58 33.16
N SER A 209 -0.39 10.34 34.18
CA SER A 209 0.34 11.46 34.79
C SER A 209 1.56 11.01 35.57
#